data_AF-A0A895XPB3-F1
#
_entry.id   AF-A0A895XPB3-F1
#
_cell.length_a   1.000
_cell.length_b   1.000
_cell.length_c   1.000
_cell.angle_alpha   90.00
_cell.angle_beta   90.00
_cell.angle_gamma   90.00
#
_symmetry.space_group_name_H-M   'P 1'
#
loop_
_entity.id
_entity.type
_entity.pdbx_description
1 polymer ?
#
loop_
_entity_poly.entity_id
_entity_poly.type
_entity_poly.pdbx_seq_one_letter_code
_entity_poly.pdbx_strand_id
1 'polypeptide(L)'
;MNSEHAEVALPREQVDQIRRLVAAGRADSVAAYVEHAVQARLDRDRSLEELKDLFDRKGHSPSMEHLAWAREVLGVDANGEGEAKL
;
A
#
# COMPACT_ATOMS: atom_id res chain seq x y z
N MET A 1 16.13 -12.21 -12.79
CA MET A 1 15.46 -12.10 -11.48
C MET A 1 15.17 -13.50 -11.01
N ASN A 2 15.44 -13.80 -9.73
CA ASN A 2 14.95 -15.05 -9.14
C ASN A 2 13.53 -14.79 -8.67
N SER A 3 12.62 -15.70 -9.01
CA SER A 3 11.23 -15.66 -8.58
C SER A 3 10.99 -16.83 -7.64
N GLU A 4 10.38 -16.55 -6.50
CA GLU A 4 9.94 -17.54 -5.52
C GLU A 4 8.42 -17.67 -5.61
N HIS A 5 7.89 -18.89 -5.48
CA HIS A 5 6.45 -19.12 -5.45
C HIS A 5 5.94 -19.11 -4.02
N ALA A 6 4.95 -18.25 -3.76
CA ALA A 6 4.24 -18.18 -2.49
C ALA A 6 2.74 -18.40 -2.71
N GLU A 7 2.12 -19.23 -1.88
CA GLU A 7 0.68 -19.36 -1.83
C GLU A 7 0.10 -18.31 -0.86
N VAL A 8 -0.89 -17.56 -1.35
CA VAL A 8 -1.57 -16.52 -0.57
C VAL A 8 -3.08 -16.71 -0.62
N ALA A 9 -3.74 -16.52 0.52
CA ALA A 9 -5.18 -16.50 0.61
C ALA A 9 -5.68 -15.06 0.40
N LEU A 10 -6.61 -14.89 -0.55
CA LEU A 10 -7.27 -13.61 -0.81
C LEU A 10 -8.78 -13.78 -0.66
N PRO A 11 -9.51 -12.75 -0.18
CA PRO A 11 -10.97 -12.76 -0.21
C PRO A 11 -11.50 -13.09 -1.60
N ARG A 12 -12.50 -13.96 -1.67
CA ARG A 12 -13.08 -14.43 -2.94
C ARG A 12 -13.49 -13.27 -3.86
N GLU A 13 -14.06 -12.22 -3.29
CA GLU A 13 -14.50 -11.03 -4.03
C GLU A 13 -13.35 -10.31 -4.74
N GLN A 14 -12.17 -10.24 -4.11
CA GLN A 14 -10.97 -9.65 -4.72
C GLN A 14 -10.49 -10.52 -5.88
N VAL A 15 -10.44 -11.84 -5.70
CA VAL A 15 -10.06 -12.77 -6.78
C VAL A 15 -11.01 -12.65 -7.97
N ASP A 16 -12.32 -12.58 -7.71
CA ASP A 16 -13.34 -12.42 -8.75
C ASP A 16 -13.22 -11.07 -9.46
N GLN A 17 -12.87 -10.00 -8.75
CA GLN A 17 -12.59 -8.69 -9.36
C GLN A 17 -11.35 -8.73 -10.25
N ILE A 18 -10.26 -9.34 -9.80
CA ILE A 18 -9.03 -9.47 -10.60
C ILE A 18 -9.31 -10.28 -11.86
N ARG A 19 -10.06 -11.39 -11.75
CA ARG A 19 -10.48 -12.18 -12.91
C ARG A 19 -11.28 -11.36 -13.93
N ARG A 20 -12.16 -10.47 -13.48
CA ARG A 20 -12.89 -9.55 -14.39
C ARG A 20 -11.95 -8.58 -15.10
N LEU A 21 -10.91 -8.08 -14.42
CA LEU A 21 -9.91 -7.21 -15.04
C LEU A 21 -9.08 -7.95 -16.10
N VAL A 22 -8.68 -9.19 -15.82
CA VAL A 22 -7.99 -10.05 -16.77
C VAL A 22 -8.87 -10.35 -17.98
N ALA A 23 -10.14 -10.73 -17.75
CA ALA A 23 -11.09 -10.98 -18.84
C ALA A 23 -11.35 -9.74 -19.71
N ALA A 24 -11.22 -8.54 -19.15
CA ALA A 24 -11.31 -7.27 -19.87
C ALA A 24 -9.99 -6.86 -20.55
N GLY A 25 -8.93 -7.68 -20.50
CA GLY A 25 -7.62 -7.38 -21.09
C GLY A 25 -6.84 -6.29 -20.35
N ARG A 26 -7.22 -5.97 -19.10
CA ARG A 26 -6.56 -4.94 -18.28
C ARG A 26 -5.38 -5.47 -17.46
N ALA A 27 -5.16 -6.78 -17.49
CA ALA A 27 -4.01 -7.48 -16.93
C ALA A 27 -3.82 -8.82 -17.65
N ASP A 28 -2.57 -9.26 -17.81
CA ASP A 28 -2.26 -10.48 -18.56
C ASP A 28 -2.67 -11.76 -17.82
N SER A 29 -2.62 -11.73 -16.49
CA SER A 29 -3.05 -12.84 -15.62
C SER A 29 -3.33 -12.35 -14.20
N VAL A 30 -3.92 -13.21 -13.37
CA VAL A 30 -4.10 -12.93 -11.93
C VAL A 30 -2.75 -12.76 -11.25
N ALA A 31 -1.77 -13.62 -11.56
CA ALA A 31 -0.44 -13.54 -10.98
C ALA A 31 0.27 -12.24 -11.35
N ALA A 32 0.23 -11.85 -12.63
CA ALA A 32 0.82 -10.58 -13.09
C ALA A 32 0.15 -9.36 -12.44
N TYR A 33 -1.18 -9.40 -12.26
CA TYR A 33 -1.89 -8.34 -11.53
C TYR A 33 -1.40 -8.24 -10.08
N VAL A 34 -1.29 -9.37 -9.38
CA VAL A 34 -0.82 -9.41 -7.98
C VAL A 34 0.63 -8.96 -7.87
N GLU A 35 1.51 -9.43 -8.76
CA GLU A 35 2.92 -9.01 -8.81
C GLU A 35 3.05 -7.51 -8.97
N HIS A 36 2.33 -6.90 -9.93
CA HIS A 36 2.32 -5.45 -10.11
C HIS A 36 1.77 -4.71 -8.89
N ALA A 37 0.69 -5.21 -8.28
CA ALA A 37 0.12 -4.59 -7.08
C ALA A 37 1.10 -4.63 -5.89
N VAL A 38 1.78 -5.76 -5.69
CA VAL A 38 2.80 -5.93 -4.65
C VAL A 38 3.98 -4.99 -4.91
N GLN A 39 4.50 -4.97 -6.14
CA GLN A 39 5.63 -4.10 -6.50
C GLN A 39 5.28 -2.61 -6.30
N ALA A 40 4.09 -2.18 -6.76
CA ALA A 40 3.62 -0.81 -6.58
C ALA A 40 3.51 -0.43 -5.09
N ARG A 41 3.09 -1.37 -4.24
CA ARG A 41 3.05 -1.14 -2.79
C ARG A 41 4.44 -1.00 -2.19
N LEU A 42 5.36 -1.89 -2.55
CA LEU A 42 6.75 -1.85 -2.05
C LEU A 42 7.48 -0.57 -2.49
N ASP A 43 7.27 -0.12 -3.73
CA ASP A 43 7.88 1.12 -4.21
C ASP A 43 7.31 2.35 -3.50
N ARG A 44 6.00 2.34 -3.19
CA ARG A 44 5.39 3.38 -2.35
C ARG A 44 5.98 3.38 -0.94
N ASP A 45 6.07 2.21 -0.30
CA ASP A 45 6.57 2.10 1.07
C ASP A 45 8.04 2.56 1.13
N ARG A 46 8.88 2.16 0.17
CA ARG A 46 10.26 2.66 0.03
C ARG A 46 10.31 4.18 -0.13
N SER A 47 9.48 4.73 -1.02
CA SER A 47 9.44 6.19 -1.26
C SER A 47 9.05 6.97 0.00
N LEU A 48 8.17 6.41 0.83
CA LEU A 48 7.76 7.03 2.10
C LEU A 48 8.87 6.97 3.14
N GLU A 49 9.62 5.86 3.21
CA GLU A 49 10.82 5.74 4.06
C GLU A 49 11.90 6.74 3.64
N GLU A 50 12.21 6.82 2.35
CA GLU A 50 13.17 7.79 1.81
C GLU A 50 12.74 9.23 2.11
N LEU A 51 11.45 9.54 1.97
CA LEU A 51 10.91 10.85 2.29
C LEU A 51 11.14 11.19 3.76
N LYS A 52 10.84 10.25 4.67
CA LYS A 52 11.07 10.43 6.10
C LYS A 52 12.54 10.71 6.40
N ASP A 53 13.45 9.92 5.83
CA ASP A 53 14.90 10.10 6.01
C ASP A 53 15.37 11.48 5.53
N LEU A 54 14.83 11.99 4.43
CA LEU A 54 15.15 13.32 3.92
C LEU A 54 14.70 14.44 4.88
N PHE A 55 13.52 14.30 5.48
CA PHE A 55 13.00 15.21 6.48
C PHE A 55 13.88 15.21 7.74
N ASP A 56 14.22 14.02 8.24
CA ASP A 56 15.09 13.84 9.41
C ASP A 56 16.48 14.44 9.18
N ARG A 57 17.09 14.21 8.01
CA ARG A 57 18.40 14.80 7.64
C ARG A 57 18.39 16.32 7.59
N LYS A 58 17.26 16.93 7.24
CA LYS A 58 17.11 18.39 7.21
C LYS A 58 16.74 18.97 8.58
N GLY A 59 16.57 18.12 9.59
CA GLY A 59 16.13 18.51 10.94
C GLY A 59 14.67 18.98 10.98
N HIS A 60 13.87 18.61 9.98
CA HIS A 60 12.44 18.92 9.96
C HIS A 60 11.66 17.64 10.22
N SER A 61 11.07 17.51 11.40
CA SER A 61 10.03 16.50 11.63
C SER A 61 8.67 17.21 11.65
N PRO A 62 7.58 16.57 11.19
CA PRO A 62 6.24 17.13 11.36
C PRO A 62 6.00 17.44 12.84
N SER A 63 5.48 18.63 13.13
CA SER A 63 5.08 18.96 14.51
C SER A 63 3.95 18.04 14.98
N MET A 64 3.75 17.97 16.30
CA MET A 64 2.64 17.20 16.88
C MET A 64 1.27 17.62 16.33
N GLU A 65 1.08 18.89 15.99
CA GLU A 65 -0.13 19.40 15.34
C GLU A 65 -0.31 18.83 13.93
N HIS A 66 0.75 18.81 13.11
CA HIS A 66 0.70 18.20 11.79
C HIS A 66 0.40 16.69 11.86
N LEU A 67 0.94 15.99 12.86
CA LEU A 67 0.66 14.58 13.07
C LEU A 67 -0.76 14.34 13.58
N ALA A 68 -1.29 15.21 14.43
CA ALA A 68 -2.68 15.13 14.90
C ALA A 68 -3.67 15.35 13.75
N TRP A 69 -3.44 16.38 12.93
CA TRP A 69 -4.22 16.63 11.72
C TRP A 69 -4.14 15.46 10.74
N ALA A 70 -2.95 14.90 10.51
CA ALA A 70 -2.79 13.76 9.62
C ALA A 70 -3.57 12.53 10.11
N ARG A 71 -3.58 12.24 11.42
CA ARG A 71 -4.36 11.14 12.00
C ARG A 71 -5.86 11.32 11.81
N GLU A 72 -6.37 12.54 11.99
CA GLU A 72 -7.78 12.87 11.75
C GLU A 72 -8.17 12.64 10.28
N VAL A 73 -7.38 13.18 9.35
CA VAL A 73 -7.65 13.06 7.90
C VAL A 73 -7.55 11.60 7.43
N LEU A 74 -6.61 10.83 7.98
CA LEU A 74 -6.38 9.43 7.59
C LEU A 74 -7.24 8.43 8.38
N GLY A 75 -8.02 8.88 9.38
CA GLY A 75 -8.84 8.00 10.22
C GLY A 75 -8.04 6.99 11.03
N VAL A 76 -6.84 7.36 11.50
CA VAL A 76 -5.97 6.48 12.30
C VAL A 76 -6.09 6.85 13.77
N ASP A 77 -6.68 5.98 14.56
CA ASP A 77 -6.81 6.21 16.00
C ASP A 77 -5.43 6.18 16.68
N ALA A 78 -5.29 6.84 17.84
CA ALA A 78 -4.03 7.00 18.56
C ALA A 78 -3.32 5.68 18.95
N ASN A 79 -4.00 4.53 18.79
CA ASN A 79 -3.48 3.18 19.04
C ASN A 79 -2.91 2.49 17.78
N GLY A 80 -2.91 3.12 16.61
CA GLY A 80 -2.30 2.58 15.39
C GLY A 80 -3.15 1.56 14.62
N GLU A 81 -4.39 1.33 15.06
CA GLU A 81 -5.36 0.48 14.36
C GLU A 81 -6.32 1.40 13.60
N GLY A 82 -6.06 1.62 12.30
CA GLY A 82 -6.95 2.40 11.44
C GLY A 82 -8.04 1.51 10.85
N GLU A 83 -9.30 1.75 11.19
CA GLU A 83 -10.43 1.31 10.37
C GLU A 83 -10.54 2.29 9.19
N ALA A 84 -10.05 1.87 8.02
CA ALA A 84 -10.22 2.63 6.79
C ALA A 84 -11.73 2.78 6.49
N LYS A 85 -12.29 3.94 6.80
CA LYS A 85 -13.68 4.26 6.50
C LYS A 85 -13.77 4.67 5.03
N LEU A 86 -14.38 3.79 4.22
CA LEU A 86 -14.74 4.02 2.81
C LEU A 86 -15.87 5.03 2.68
#